data_AF-A0A967LFD6-F1
#
_entry.id   AF-A0A967LFD6-F1
#
_cell.length_a   1.000
_cell.length_b   1.000
_cell.length_c   1.000
_cell.angle_alpha   90.00
_cell.angle_beta   90.00
_cell.angle_gamma   90.00
#
_symmetry.space_group_name_H-M   'P 1'
#
loop_
_entity.id
_entity.type
_entity.pdbx_description
1 polymer ?
#
loop_
_entity_poly.entity_id
_entity_poly.type
_entity_poly.pdbx_seq_one_letter_code
_entity_poly.pdbx_strand_id
1 'polypeptide(L)'
;AILDLRFGKKRVAYDLNDPEANNRAVAAGYTIVTGGALSGGEWANVKRGGAVPPAGKVAPSSKVLNKAGGKDDAYPEKRWTDDMRRVMAYTFEAGGAILGKTITVRLANRPSEGAAAWYGDGRLTYNVARLGRRWFKQANDAEDLNRLLIHECAHELEGNHLSDDYHDACCTLGARLARLWRDRPEILETKAGDFAPNMTSVLGLGGL
;
A
#
# COMPACT_ATOMS: atom_id res chain seq x y z
N ALA A 1 -19.05 20.36 -26.77
CA ALA A 1 -18.99 21.52 -25.84
C ALA A 1 -17.58 22.13 -25.86
N ILE A 2 -17.39 23.40 -25.45
CA ILE A 2 -16.06 24.07 -25.49
C ILE A 2 -14.98 23.30 -24.71
N LEU A 3 -15.37 22.61 -23.64
CA LEU A 3 -14.50 21.76 -22.83
C LEU A 3 -13.99 20.52 -23.60
N ASP A 4 -14.77 19.98 -24.55
CA ASP A 4 -14.34 18.83 -25.37
C ASP A 4 -13.19 19.22 -26.29
N LEU A 5 -13.23 20.43 -26.83
CA LEU A 5 -12.17 20.96 -27.68
C LEU A 5 -10.90 21.27 -26.88
N ARG A 6 -11.05 21.80 -25.65
CA ARG A 6 -9.92 22.20 -24.81
C ARG A 6 -9.24 21.04 -24.09
N PHE A 7 -10.01 20.05 -23.62
CA PHE A 7 -9.52 19.02 -22.70
C PHE A 7 -9.89 17.59 -23.12
N GLY A 8 -10.62 17.41 -24.23
CA GLY A 8 -11.11 16.10 -24.65
C GLY A 8 -12.25 15.59 -23.77
N LYS A 9 -13.00 14.59 -24.26
CA LYS A 9 -14.20 14.06 -23.59
C LYS A 9 -13.91 13.40 -22.23
N LYS A 10 -12.75 12.76 -22.08
CA LYS A 10 -12.28 12.17 -20.82
C LYS A 10 -11.45 13.20 -20.07
N ARG A 11 -12.08 13.89 -19.12
CA ARG A 11 -11.42 14.92 -18.29
C ARG A 11 -11.90 14.86 -16.85
N VAL A 12 -11.01 15.22 -15.93
CA VAL A 12 -11.30 15.35 -14.51
C VAL A 12 -10.62 16.58 -13.94
N ALA A 13 -11.16 17.13 -12.86
CA ALA A 13 -10.50 18.19 -12.11
C ALA A 13 -9.43 17.59 -11.21
N TYR A 14 -8.29 18.25 -11.10
CA TYR A 14 -7.25 17.89 -10.14
C TYR A 14 -7.83 17.86 -8.72
N ASP A 15 -7.66 16.74 -8.01
CA ASP A 15 -8.14 16.55 -6.64
C ASP A 15 -6.96 16.63 -5.66
N LEU A 16 -6.95 17.67 -4.82
CA LEU A 16 -5.94 17.87 -3.77
C LEU A 16 -6.11 16.90 -2.59
N ASN A 17 -7.34 16.41 -2.35
CA ASN A 17 -7.63 15.49 -1.26
C ASN A 17 -7.29 14.04 -1.63
N ASP A 18 -7.21 13.75 -2.92
CA ASP A 18 -6.85 12.45 -3.46
C ASP A 18 -5.79 12.56 -4.58
N PRO A 19 -4.51 12.86 -4.24
CA PRO A 19 -3.46 13.02 -5.23
C PRO A 19 -3.26 11.78 -6.13
N GLU A 20 -3.37 10.58 -5.56
CA GLU A 20 -3.22 9.31 -6.30
C GLU A 20 -4.35 9.13 -7.34
N ALA A 21 -5.58 9.57 -7.03
CA ALA A 21 -6.66 9.54 -8.02
C ALA A 21 -6.35 10.35 -9.29
N ASN A 22 -5.54 11.40 -9.19
CA ASN A 22 -5.09 12.14 -10.38
C ASN A 22 -4.21 11.23 -11.28
N ASN A 23 -3.26 10.52 -10.69
CA ASN A 23 -2.38 9.61 -11.42
C ASN A 23 -3.16 8.43 -12.01
N ARG A 24 -4.12 7.86 -11.27
CA ARG A 24 -5.02 6.81 -11.76
C ARG A 24 -5.88 7.31 -12.93
N ALA A 25 -6.36 8.55 -12.87
CA ALA A 25 -7.12 9.15 -13.96
C ALA A 25 -6.26 9.32 -15.21
N VAL A 26 -5.01 9.79 -15.07
CA VAL A 26 -4.05 9.88 -16.19
C VAL A 26 -3.80 8.49 -16.80
N ALA A 27 -3.53 7.49 -15.97
CA ALA A 27 -3.32 6.11 -16.41
C ALA A 27 -4.56 5.53 -17.15
N ALA A 28 -5.77 5.95 -16.76
CA ALA A 28 -7.02 5.60 -17.45
C ALA A 28 -7.32 6.45 -18.70
N GLY A 29 -6.39 7.33 -19.10
CA GLY A 29 -6.47 8.18 -20.28
C GLY A 29 -7.33 9.44 -20.12
N TYR A 30 -7.45 9.96 -18.90
CA TYR A 30 -8.13 11.24 -18.64
C TYR A 30 -7.16 12.42 -18.69
N THR A 31 -7.62 13.53 -19.22
CA THR A 31 -6.97 14.83 -19.11
C THR A 31 -7.23 15.44 -17.74
N ILE A 32 -6.18 15.85 -17.03
CA ILE A 32 -6.29 16.58 -15.77
C ILE A 32 -6.47 18.08 -16.05
N VAL A 33 -7.56 18.65 -15.54
CA VAL A 33 -7.83 20.09 -15.56
C VAL A 33 -7.38 20.68 -14.21
N THR A 34 -6.29 21.45 -14.23
CA THR A 34 -5.70 22.08 -13.04
C THR A 34 -6.36 23.43 -12.73
N GLY A 35 -6.22 23.94 -11.50
CA GLY A 35 -6.91 25.15 -11.04
C GLY A 35 -6.69 26.40 -11.90
N GLY A 36 -5.51 26.54 -12.52
CA GLY A 36 -5.18 27.65 -13.42
C GLY A 36 -5.71 27.51 -14.85
N ALA A 37 -6.29 26.36 -15.23
CA ALA A 37 -6.74 26.11 -16.59
C ALA A 37 -8.05 26.83 -16.95
N LEU A 38 -8.80 27.30 -15.96
CA LEU A 38 -10.07 28.01 -16.11
C LEU A 38 -10.09 29.23 -15.18
N SER A 39 -10.78 30.29 -15.59
CA SER A 39 -11.10 31.42 -14.72
C SER A 39 -12.06 31.01 -13.59
N GLY A 40 -12.17 31.82 -12.53
CA GLY A 40 -13.06 31.53 -11.41
C GLY A 40 -14.54 31.36 -11.81
N GLY A 41 -15.02 32.19 -12.75
CA GLY A 41 -16.39 32.08 -13.27
C GLY A 41 -16.61 30.82 -14.11
N GLU A 42 -15.63 30.44 -14.93
CA GLU A 42 -15.67 29.17 -15.67
C GLU A 42 -15.69 27.98 -14.69
N TRP A 43 -14.86 28.01 -13.65
CA TRP A 43 -14.86 26.97 -12.60
C TRP A 43 -16.21 26.84 -11.91
N ALA A 44 -16.87 27.96 -11.57
CA ALA A 44 -18.19 27.94 -10.99
C ALA A 44 -19.23 27.29 -11.93
N ASN A 45 -19.16 27.60 -13.23
CA ASN A 45 -20.06 27.05 -14.23
C ASN A 45 -19.84 25.54 -14.44
N VAL A 46 -18.59 25.07 -14.56
CA VAL A 46 -18.32 23.63 -14.76
C VAL A 46 -18.66 22.80 -13.53
N LYS A 47 -18.45 23.33 -12.32
CA LYS A 47 -18.86 22.66 -11.07
C LYS A 47 -20.38 22.54 -10.98
N ARG A 48 -21.12 23.61 -11.26
CA ARG A 48 -22.59 23.60 -11.28
C ARG A 48 -23.15 22.62 -12.32
N GLY A 49 -22.51 22.53 -13.49
CA GLY A 49 -22.93 21.62 -14.56
C GLY A 49 -22.40 20.19 -14.44
N GLY A 50 -21.56 19.87 -13.44
CA GLY A 50 -20.93 18.55 -13.30
C GLY A 50 -20.02 18.14 -14.47
N ALA A 51 -19.59 19.09 -15.31
CA ALA A 51 -18.93 18.81 -16.57
C ALA A 51 -17.45 18.38 -16.44
N VAL A 52 -16.86 18.61 -15.27
CA VAL A 52 -15.49 18.26 -14.91
C VAL A 52 -15.50 17.72 -13.47
N PRO A 53 -15.84 16.44 -13.26
CA PRO A 53 -15.86 15.85 -11.94
C PRO A 53 -14.43 15.78 -11.35
N PRO A 54 -14.26 15.84 -10.02
CA PRO A 54 -12.96 15.62 -9.37
C PRO A 54 -12.40 14.22 -9.68
N ALA A 55 -11.08 14.12 -9.83
CA ALA A 55 -10.41 12.84 -10.08
C ALA A 55 -10.75 11.79 -9.02
N GLY A 56 -10.80 12.16 -7.74
CA GLY A 56 -11.18 11.26 -6.64
C GLY A 56 -12.60 10.70 -6.72
N LYS A 57 -13.49 11.27 -7.55
CA LYS A 57 -14.82 10.67 -7.81
C LYS A 57 -14.83 9.68 -8.98
N VAL A 58 -13.94 9.86 -9.94
CA VAL A 58 -13.92 9.09 -11.19
C VAL A 58 -12.94 7.93 -11.11
N ALA A 59 -11.77 8.17 -10.53
CA ALA A 59 -10.71 7.20 -10.35
C ALA A 59 -10.22 7.22 -8.89
N PRO A 60 -11.10 6.99 -7.90
CA PRO A 60 -10.74 7.05 -6.48
C PRO A 60 -9.52 6.17 -6.20
N SER A 61 -8.62 6.67 -5.35
CA SER A 61 -7.62 5.79 -4.73
C SER A 61 -8.29 4.91 -3.68
N SER A 62 -7.73 3.73 -3.49
CA SER A 62 -8.07 2.85 -2.38
C SER A 62 -7.34 3.32 -1.11
N LYS A 63 -7.68 4.52 -0.63
CA LYS A 63 -7.15 5.00 0.66
C LYS A 63 -7.78 4.21 1.80
N VAL A 64 -6.97 3.38 2.45
CA VAL A 64 -7.32 2.82 3.76
C VAL A 64 -7.24 3.96 4.78
N LEU A 65 -8.36 4.67 4.97
CA LEU A 65 -8.42 5.77 5.92
C LEU A 65 -8.34 5.20 7.35
N ASN A 66 -7.21 5.40 8.02
CA ASN A 66 -7.14 5.26 9.47
C ASN A 66 -7.79 6.51 10.08
N LYS A 67 -9.09 6.43 10.38
CA LYS A 67 -9.76 7.49 11.16
C LYS A 67 -9.27 7.43 12.60
N ALA A 68 -8.72 8.54 13.12
CA ALA A 68 -8.49 8.68 14.55
C ALA A 68 -9.81 8.46 15.31
N GLY A 69 -9.83 7.54 16.27
CA GLY A 69 -11.04 7.13 17.00
C GLY A 69 -11.91 6.06 16.32
N GLY A 70 -11.45 5.46 15.21
CA GLY A 70 -12.12 4.31 14.59
C GLY A 70 -12.15 3.08 15.51
N LYS A 71 -13.14 2.20 15.31
CA LYS A 71 -13.17 0.89 15.99
C LYS A 71 -11.87 0.14 15.71
N ASP A 72 -11.30 -0.48 16.73
CA ASP A 72 -10.15 -1.37 16.57
C ASP A 72 -10.51 -2.49 15.58
N ASP A 73 -9.87 -2.44 14.42
CA ASP A 73 -10.03 -3.40 13.33
C ASP A 73 -9.06 -4.58 13.46
N ALA A 74 -8.35 -4.70 14.59
CA ALA A 74 -7.38 -5.76 14.82
C ALA A 74 -8.06 -7.12 14.68
N TYR A 75 -7.43 -8.01 13.91
CA TYR A 75 -7.87 -9.39 13.86
C TYR A 75 -7.48 -10.05 15.20
N PRO A 76 -8.46 -10.57 15.99
CA PRO A 76 -8.18 -11.02 17.33
C PRO A 76 -7.10 -12.11 17.37
N GLU A 77 -6.07 -11.93 18.20
CA GLU A 77 -4.91 -12.85 18.27
C GLU A 77 -5.32 -14.31 18.52
N LYS A 78 -6.36 -14.53 19.33
CA LYS A 78 -6.96 -15.85 19.58
C LYS A 78 -7.46 -16.58 18.33
N ARG A 79 -7.62 -15.87 17.21
CA ARG A 79 -8.05 -16.43 15.91
C ARG A 79 -6.89 -16.64 14.94
N TRP A 80 -5.69 -16.19 15.28
CA TRP A 80 -4.51 -16.38 14.45
C TRP A 80 -4.18 -17.87 14.35
N THR A 81 -3.95 -18.32 13.13
CA THR A 81 -3.42 -19.65 12.85
C THR A 81 -1.89 -19.63 12.90
N ASP A 82 -1.28 -20.81 12.91
CA ASP A 82 0.18 -20.92 12.83
C ASP A 82 0.71 -20.39 11.49
N ASP A 83 -0.04 -20.59 10.40
CA ASP A 83 0.27 -19.99 9.09
C ASP A 83 0.28 -18.47 9.14
N MET A 84 -0.71 -17.86 9.80
CA MET A 84 -0.74 -16.42 10.00
C MET A 84 0.48 -15.97 10.80
N ARG A 85 0.78 -16.62 11.93
CA ARG A 85 1.97 -16.28 12.74
C ARG A 85 3.27 -16.37 11.96
N ARG A 86 3.46 -17.41 11.13
CA ARG A 86 4.63 -17.54 10.25
C ARG A 86 4.75 -16.37 9.28
N VAL A 87 3.66 -16.00 8.60
CA VAL A 87 3.66 -14.83 7.71
C VAL A 87 4.03 -13.56 8.47
N MET A 88 3.47 -13.35 9.65
CA MET A 88 3.76 -12.16 10.47
C MET A 88 5.23 -12.10 10.90
N ALA A 89 5.77 -13.23 11.36
CA ALA A 89 7.17 -13.37 11.76
C ALA A 89 8.12 -13.09 10.60
N TYR A 90 7.90 -13.75 9.46
CA TYR A 90 8.68 -13.55 8.25
C TYR A 90 8.62 -12.09 7.78
N THR A 91 7.44 -11.50 7.75
CA THR A 91 7.24 -10.10 7.33
C THR A 91 7.98 -9.13 8.23
N PHE A 92 7.94 -9.37 9.54
CA PHE A 92 8.60 -8.52 10.51
C PHE A 92 10.13 -8.53 10.33
N GLU A 93 10.71 -9.73 10.28
CA GLU A 93 12.16 -9.90 10.10
C GLU A 93 12.62 -9.44 8.72
N ALA A 94 12.00 -9.96 7.66
CA ALA A 94 12.42 -9.68 6.28
C ALA A 94 12.13 -8.22 5.91
N GLY A 95 10.94 -7.71 6.22
CA GLY A 95 10.56 -6.32 5.97
C GLY A 95 11.44 -5.34 6.73
N GLY A 96 11.74 -5.62 8.00
CA GLY A 96 12.64 -4.78 8.79
C GLY A 96 14.07 -4.78 8.23
N ALA A 97 14.57 -5.95 7.82
CA ALA A 97 15.90 -6.08 7.25
C ALA A 97 16.04 -5.35 5.90
N ILE A 98 15.10 -5.52 4.96
CA ILE A 98 15.19 -4.86 3.64
C ILE A 98 14.97 -3.34 3.71
N LEU A 99 14.24 -2.87 4.72
CA LEU A 99 14.07 -1.43 4.97
C LEU A 99 15.21 -0.83 5.82
N GLY A 100 15.99 -1.66 6.51
CA GLY A 100 17.05 -1.19 7.43
C GLY A 100 16.49 -0.49 8.68
N LYS A 101 15.25 -0.79 9.07
CA LYS A 101 14.57 -0.21 10.24
C LYS A 101 13.62 -1.23 10.86
N THR A 102 13.34 -1.10 12.15
CA THR A 102 12.26 -1.86 12.79
C THR A 102 10.91 -1.44 12.20
N ILE A 103 10.08 -2.41 11.86
CA ILE A 103 8.68 -2.20 11.49
C ILE A 103 7.77 -2.93 12.48
N THR A 104 6.48 -2.60 12.46
CA THR A 104 5.45 -3.42 13.11
C THR A 104 4.61 -4.13 12.07
N VAL A 105 4.09 -5.31 12.41
CA VAL A 105 3.20 -6.07 11.52
C VAL A 105 1.90 -6.37 12.24
N ARG A 106 0.76 -6.10 11.59
CA ARG A 106 -0.59 -6.32 12.16
C ARG A 106 -1.50 -7.09 11.21
N LEU A 107 -2.45 -7.84 11.78
CA LEU A 107 -3.59 -8.36 11.05
C LEU A 107 -4.83 -7.49 11.32
N ALA A 108 -5.58 -7.16 10.28
CA ALA A 108 -6.83 -6.43 10.37
C ALA A 108 -7.98 -7.18 9.68
N ASN A 109 -9.21 -6.88 10.06
CA ASN A 109 -10.42 -7.40 9.41
C ASN A 109 -11.25 -6.25 8.82
N ARG A 110 -10.93 -5.86 7.58
CA ARG A 110 -11.63 -4.79 6.86
C ARG A 110 -12.28 -5.31 5.57
N PRO A 111 -13.45 -5.96 5.64
CA PRO A 111 -14.11 -6.53 4.45
C PRO A 111 -14.53 -5.47 3.43
N SER A 112 -14.82 -4.24 3.87
CA SER A 112 -15.17 -3.13 2.97
C SER A 112 -13.98 -2.59 2.18
N GLU A 113 -12.74 -2.79 2.65
CA GLU A 113 -11.54 -2.28 1.99
C GLU A 113 -11.08 -3.24 0.90
N GLY A 114 -10.81 -2.75 -0.30
CA GLY A 114 -10.35 -3.54 -1.45
C GLY A 114 -8.94 -4.11 -1.31
N ALA A 115 -8.11 -3.48 -0.48
CA ALA A 115 -6.69 -3.76 -0.37
C ALA A 115 -6.40 -5.05 0.41
N ALA A 116 -5.41 -5.82 -0.09
CA ALA A 116 -4.91 -7.04 0.52
C ALA A 116 -4.01 -6.75 1.74
N ALA A 117 -3.24 -5.68 1.67
CA ALA A 117 -2.44 -5.13 2.75
C ALA A 117 -2.31 -3.61 2.58
N TRP A 118 -1.69 -2.95 3.55
CA TRP A 118 -1.26 -1.56 3.44
C TRP A 118 -0.05 -1.31 4.34
N TYR A 119 0.83 -0.42 3.91
CA TYR A 119 1.93 0.10 4.69
C TYR A 119 1.75 1.59 5.03
N GLY A 120 2.11 1.98 6.24
CA GLY A 120 2.18 3.38 6.65
C GLY A 120 2.70 3.53 8.07
N ASP A 121 3.42 4.63 8.34
CA ASP A 121 3.99 4.96 9.65
C ASP A 121 4.84 3.81 10.25
N GLY A 122 5.65 3.13 9.43
CA GLY A 122 6.47 2.00 9.89
C GLY A 122 5.69 0.72 10.20
N ARG A 123 4.45 0.60 9.75
CA ARG A 123 3.57 -0.56 10.02
C ARG A 123 3.02 -1.17 8.74
N LEU A 124 3.24 -2.46 8.56
CA LEU A 124 2.58 -3.27 7.53
C LEU A 124 1.35 -3.95 8.13
N THR A 125 0.19 -3.80 7.51
CA THR A 125 -1.05 -4.45 7.97
C THR A 125 -1.64 -5.33 6.87
N TYR A 126 -1.88 -6.61 7.16
CA TYR A 126 -2.58 -7.53 6.26
C TYR A 126 -4.09 -7.56 6.51
N ASN A 127 -4.88 -7.53 5.45
CA ASN A 127 -6.33 -7.60 5.52
C ASN A 127 -6.82 -9.05 5.42
N VAL A 128 -7.12 -9.65 6.57
CA VAL A 128 -7.58 -11.04 6.66
C VAL A 128 -8.91 -11.25 5.92
N ALA A 129 -9.75 -10.22 5.83
CA ALA A 129 -11.02 -10.29 5.10
C ALA A 129 -10.82 -10.46 3.58
N ARG A 130 -9.72 -9.95 3.04
CA ARG A 130 -9.42 -9.99 1.60
C ARG A 130 -8.53 -11.15 1.21
N LEU A 131 -7.50 -11.42 2.00
CA LEU A 131 -6.58 -12.54 1.77
C LEU A 131 -7.25 -13.89 2.07
N GLY A 132 -7.99 -13.96 3.18
CA GLY A 132 -8.60 -15.19 3.67
C GLY A 132 -7.57 -16.20 4.20
N ARG A 133 -8.05 -17.19 4.98
CA ARG A 133 -7.18 -18.18 5.63
C ARG A 133 -6.39 -19.06 4.65
N ARG A 134 -6.95 -19.32 3.46
CA ARG A 134 -6.31 -20.12 2.42
C ARG A 134 -5.02 -19.47 1.92
N TRP A 135 -5.03 -18.15 1.73
CA TRP A 135 -3.84 -17.41 1.29
C TRP A 135 -2.70 -17.56 2.30
N PHE A 136 -2.96 -17.35 3.60
CA PHE A 136 -1.94 -17.53 4.64
C PHE A 136 -1.37 -18.96 4.65
N LYS A 137 -2.21 -19.98 4.48
CA LYS A 137 -1.75 -21.38 4.40
C LYS A 137 -0.86 -21.65 3.19
N GLN A 138 -1.14 -21.00 2.06
CA GLN A 138 -0.36 -21.13 0.83
C GLN A 138 0.86 -20.21 0.80
N ALA A 139 0.91 -19.20 1.66
CA ALA A 139 2.01 -18.26 1.76
C ALA A 139 3.34 -18.89 2.21
N ASN A 140 3.32 -20.16 2.64
CA ASN A 140 4.51 -20.92 3.05
C ASN A 140 5.53 -21.17 1.91
N ASP A 141 5.17 -20.96 0.63
CA ASP A 141 6.07 -21.15 -0.53
C ASP A 141 6.24 -19.88 -1.41
N ALA A 142 5.69 -18.74 -1.00
CA ALA A 142 4.98 -17.92 -1.98
C ALA A 142 5.74 -16.69 -2.48
N GLU A 143 6.09 -16.71 -3.77
CA GLU A 143 6.23 -15.53 -4.62
C GLU A 143 5.20 -14.44 -4.28
N ASP A 144 3.94 -14.81 -4.02
CA ASP A 144 2.87 -13.87 -3.63
C ASP A 144 3.14 -13.13 -2.31
N LEU A 145 3.71 -13.81 -1.31
CA LEU A 145 4.07 -13.17 -0.03
C LEU A 145 5.20 -12.16 -0.25
N ASN A 146 6.23 -12.54 -1.01
CA ASN A 146 7.36 -11.67 -1.29
C ASN A 146 6.98 -10.49 -2.17
N ARG A 147 6.14 -10.72 -3.18
CA ARG A 147 5.61 -9.66 -4.03
C ARG A 147 4.79 -8.65 -3.22
N LEU A 148 3.92 -9.14 -2.32
CA LEU A 148 3.13 -8.26 -1.46
C LEU A 148 4.01 -7.54 -0.43
N LEU A 149 4.96 -8.22 0.21
CA LEU A 149 5.93 -7.61 1.11
C LEU A 149 6.70 -6.47 0.43
N ILE A 150 7.27 -6.73 -0.75
CA ILE A 150 8.03 -5.72 -1.52
C ILE A 150 7.14 -4.54 -1.90
N HIS A 151 5.94 -4.81 -2.41
CA HIS A 151 4.96 -3.78 -2.79
C HIS A 151 4.63 -2.87 -1.60
N GLU A 152 4.26 -3.46 -0.46
CA GLU A 152 3.90 -2.68 0.71
C GLU A 152 5.10 -1.94 1.30
N CYS A 153 6.27 -2.57 1.42
CA CYS A 153 7.47 -1.90 1.91
C CYS A 153 7.97 -0.78 0.98
N ALA A 154 7.72 -0.84 -0.33
CA ALA A 154 8.10 0.22 -1.26
C ALA A 154 7.42 1.56 -0.91
N HIS A 155 6.26 1.53 -0.26
CA HIS A 155 5.58 2.73 0.22
C HIS A 155 6.32 3.48 1.35
N GLU A 156 7.33 2.88 1.99
CA GLU A 156 8.25 3.61 2.87
C GLU A 156 9.17 4.56 2.08
N LEU A 157 9.51 4.19 0.84
CA LEU A 157 10.44 4.94 -0.01
C LEU A 157 9.72 5.89 -0.97
N GLU A 158 8.59 5.47 -1.53
CA GLU A 158 7.80 6.27 -2.46
C GLU A 158 6.29 6.05 -2.26
N GLY A 159 5.55 7.13 -2.03
CA GLY A 159 4.12 7.07 -1.74
C GLY A 159 3.25 6.82 -2.99
N ASN A 160 3.71 7.26 -4.16
CA ASN A 160 2.97 7.17 -5.41
C ASN A 160 3.26 5.86 -6.15
N HIS A 161 2.43 4.82 -5.96
CA HIS A 161 2.66 3.52 -6.61
C HIS A 161 2.54 3.50 -8.15
N LEU A 162 2.28 4.65 -8.78
CA LEU A 162 2.23 4.82 -10.23
C LEU A 162 3.46 5.54 -10.81
N SER A 163 4.47 5.87 -10.00
CA SER A 163 5.72 6.47 -10.47
C SER A 163 6.77 5.43 -10.83
N ASP A 164 7.72 5.84 -11.68
CA ASP A 164 8.94 5.08 -11.95
C ASP A 164 9.78 4.91 -10.66
N ASP A 165 9.81 5.93 -9.79
CA ASP A 165 10.50 5.85 -8.49
C ASP A 165 9.93 4.74 -7.59
N TYR A 166 8.63 4.48 -7.65
CA TYR A 166 8.03 3.37 -6.91
C TYR A 166 8.40 2.01 -7.50
N HIS A 167 8.46 1.92 -8.83
CA HIS A 167 8.97 0.73 -9.50
C HIS A 167 10.44 0.48 -9.09
N ASP A 168 11.28 1.51 -9.09
CA ASP A 168 12.68 1.42 -8.67
C ASP A 168 12.82 1.08 -7.18
N ALA A 169 11.92 1.58 -6.33
CA ALA A 169 11.82 1.15 -4.94
C ALA A 169 11.52 -0.35 -4.82
N CYS A 170 10.57 -0.87 -5.61
CA CYS A 170 10.29 -2.31 -5.66
C CYS A 170 11.52 -3.12 -6.10
N CYS A 171 12.20 -2.69 -7.17
CA CYS A 171 13.43 -3.34 -7.66
C CYS A 171 14.54 -3.33 -6.59
N THR A 172 14.73 -2.20 -5.92
CA THR A 172 15.72 -2.04 -4.84
C THR A 172 15.43 -2.98 -3.68
N LEU A 173 14.17 -3.06 -3.24
CA LEU A 173 13.77 -3.93 -2.14
C LEU A 173 13.85 -5.41 -2.54
N GLY A 174 13.51 -5.77 -3.78
CA GLY A 174 13.71 -7.11 -4.32
C GLY A 174 15.19 -7.52 -4.32
N ALA A 175 16.09 -6.63 -4.73
CA ALA A 175 17.53 -6.88 -4.67
C ALA A 175 18.05 -7.04 -3.23
N ARG A 176 17.52 -6.26 -2.28
CA ARG A 176 17.84 -6.40 -0.85
C ARG A 176 17.33 -7.72 -0.28
N LEU A 177 16.12 -8.14 -0.65
CA LEU A 177 15.55 -9.43 -0.23
C LEU A 177 16.39 -10.60 -0.76
N ALA A 178 16.81 -10.56 -2.02
CA ALA A 178 17.68 -11.57 -2.61
C ALA A 178 19.04 -11.66 -1.89
N ARG A 179 19.63 -10.49 -1.55
CA ARG A 179 20.86 -10.44 -0.73
C ARG A 179 20.62 -11.02 0.67
N LEU A 180 19.50 -10.66 1.31
CA LEU A 180 19.13 -11.17 2.64
C LEU A 180 19.04 -12.69 2.64
N TRP A 181 18.39 -13.31 1.66
CA TRP A 181 18.31 -14.77 1.60
C TRP A 181 19.66 -15.45 1.37
N ARG A 182 20.56 -14.82 0.63
CA ARG A 182 21.93 -15.32 0.45
C ARG A 182 22.72 -15.22 1.76
N ASP A 183 22.61 -14.09 2.46
CA ASP A 183 23.44 -13.78 3.63
C ASP A 183 22.86 -14.36 4.95
N ARG A 184 21.54 -14.59 5.00
CA ARG A 184 20.75 -15.09 6.12
C ARG A 184 19.65 -16.07 5.67
N PRO A 185 20.00 -17.26 5.15
CA PRO A 185 19.01 -18.21 4.65
C PRO A 185 18.06 -18.74 5.73
N GLU A 186 18.45 -18.69 7.01
CA GLU A 186 17.61 -19.12 8.14
C GLU A 186 16.31 -18.31 8.28
N ILE A 187 16.23 -17.11 7.68
CA ILE A 187 14.99 -16.32 7.67
C ILE A 187 13.86 -17.01 6.90
N LEU A 188 14.21 -17.89 5.95
CA LEU A 188 13.24 -18.70 5.21
C LEU A 188 12.60 -19.79 6.08
N GLU A 189 13.26 -20.15 7.19
CA GLU A 189 12.84 -21.20 8.11
C GLU A 189 12.01 -20.64 9.29
N THR A 190 11.63 -19.36 9.26
CA THR A 190 10.95 -18.67 10.36
C THR A 190 9.69 -19.43 10.81
N LYS A 191 9.61 -19.78 12.10
CA LYS A 191 8.54 -20.59 12.67
C LYS A 191 7.47 -19.72 13.33
N ALA A 192 6.28 -20.30 13.49
CA ALA A 192 5.13 -19.62 14.11
C ALA A 192 5.39 -19.13 15.55
N GLY A 193 6.36 -19.74 16.25
CA GLY A 193 6.73 -19.38 17.63
C GLY A 193 7.71 -18.20 17.74
N ASP A 194 8.30 -17.76 16.62
CA ASP A 194 9.40 -16.79 16.62
C ASP A 194 8.90 -15.32 16.64
N PHE A 195 7.58 -15.12 16.64
CA PHE A 195 6.95 -13.79 16.64
C PHE A 195 5.94 -13.63 17.76
N ALA A 196 6.16 -12.62 18.61
CA ALA A 196 5.14 -12.08 19.49
C ALA A 196 4.70 -10.70 18.98
N PRO A 197 3.40 -10.37 18.98
CA PRO A 197 2.89 -9.08 18.46
C PRO A 197 3.43 -7.82 19.15
N ASN A 198 4.15 -7.97 20.27
CA ASN A 198 4.83 -6.91 21.00
C ASN A 198 6.37 -6.98 20.89
N MET A 199 6.93 -7.78 19.99
CA MET A 199 8.38 -7.81 19.74
C MET A 199 8.83 -6.51 19.11
N THR A 200 9.78 -5.84 19.77
CA THR A 200 10.65 -4.83 19.16
C THR A 200 11.83 -5.59 18.54
N SER A 201 12.20 -5.27 17.30
CA SER A 201 13.26 -6.03 16.64
C SER A 201 14.57 -5.76 17.36
N VAL A 202 15.34 -6.81 17.61
CA VAL A 202 16.72 -6.68 18.05
C VAL A 202 17.57 -6.44 16.81
N LEU A 203 17.55 -5.21 16.28
CA LEU A 203 18.58 -4.80 15.33
C LEU A 203 19.86 -4.46 16.10
N GLY A 204 20.60 -5.52 16.45
CA GLY A 204 22.04 -5.44 16.62
C GLY A 204 22.69 -5.42 15.22
N LEU A 205 22.69 -4.27 14.56
CA LEU A 205 23.63 -4.03 13.46
C LEU A 205 25.01 -3.79 14.09
N GLY A 206 25.74 -4.88 14.28
CA GLY A 206 27.20 -4.82 14.28
C GLY A 206 27.62 -4.24 12.93
N GLY A 207 28.31 -3.11 12.97
CA GLY A 207 28.66 -2.34 11.78
C GLY A 207 29.49 -3.13 10.77
N LEU A 208 29.16 -2.95 9.50
CA LEU A 208 30.04 -3.01 8.33
C LEU A 208 29.53 -1.99 7.31
#